data_AF-A0A368D7I3-F1
#
_entry.id   AF-A0A368D7I3-F1
#
_cell.length_a   1.000
_cell.length_b   1.000
_cell.length_c   1.000
_cell.angle_alpha   90.00
_cell.angle_beta   90.00
_cell.angle_gamma   90.00
#
_symmetry.space_group_name_H-M   'P 1'
#
loop_
_entity.id
_entity.type
_entity.pdbx_description
1 polymer ?
#
loop_
_entity_poly.entity_id
_entity_poly.type
_entity_poly.pdbx_seq_one_letter_code
_entity_poly.pdbx_strand_id
1 'polypeptide(L)' 'MIESVNSCLTCENLVDSLKCKKHDLSVEIDNVCNDHSIKKAFSKLSDCLSCSNYKKESCANPGHAASGMLCFSWSSY' A
#
# COMPACT_ATOMS: atom_id res chain seq x y z
N MET A 1 -21.41 -8.99 -10.55
CA MET A 1 -20.00 -9.39 -10.72
C MET A 1 -19.15 -8.25 -10.18
N ILE A 2 -18.25 -8.50 -9.24
CA ILE A 2 -17.37 -7.45 -8.68
C ILE A 2 -16.08 -7.47 -9.50
N GLU A 3 -15.66 -6.31 -9.98
CA GLU A 3 -14.45 -6.13 -10.79
C GLU A 3 -13.33 -5.46 -9.98
N SER A 4 -12.08 -5.71 -10.37
CA SER A 4 -10.92 -5.02 -9.80
C SER A 4 -10.87 -3.58 -10.30
N VAL A 5 -10.82 -2.60 -9.39
CA VAL A 5 -10.72 -1.19 -9.75
C VAL A 5 -9.27 -0.84 -10.09
N ASN A 6 -9.07 -0.26 -11.28
CA ASN A 6 -7.79 0.32 -11.68
C ASN A 6 -7.70 1.76 -11.15
N SER A 7 -6.96 1.94 -10.06
CA SER A 7 -6.65 3.27 -9.52
C SER A 7 -5.26 3.28 -8.91
N CYS A 8 -4.77 4.46 -8.55
CA CYS A 8 -3.50 4.64 -7.84
C CYS A 8 -3.46 3.80 -6.56
N LEU A 9 -4.60 3.61 -5.88
CA LEU A 9 -4.70 2.74 -4.71
C LEU A 9 -4.23 1.30 -4.97
N THR A 10 -4.48 0.78 -6.17
CA THR A 10 -4.12 -0.58 -6.58
C THR A 10 -2.81 -0.64 -7.35
N CYS A 11 -2.14 0.49 -7.56
CA CYS A 11 -0.88 0.58 -8.31
C CYS A 11 0.34 0.29 -7.42
N GLU A 12 1.32 -0.46 -7.92
CA GLU A 12 2.60 -0.74 -7.24
C GLU A 12 3.50 0.51 -7.10
N ASN A 13 3.26 1.53 -7.93
CA ASN A 13 4.03 2.76 -7.95
C ASN A 13 3.54 3.82 -6.94
N LEU A 14 2.44 3.55 -6.22
CA LEU A 14 1.96 4.42 -5.15
C LEU A 14 2.79 4.18 -3.88
N VAL A 15 3.43 5.24 -3.39
CA VAL A 15 4.22 5.23 -2.14
C VAL A 15 3.61 6.19 -1.11
N ASP A 16 4.31 6.37 0.01
CA ASP A 16 3.87 7.22 1.11
C ASP A 16 3.41 8.62 0.67
N SER A 17 2.46 9.18 1.42
CA SER A 17 1.89 10.52 1.20
C SER A 17 1.23 10.72 -0.17
N LEU A 18 0.61 9.67 -0.72
CA LEU A 18 -0.10 9.71 -2.00
C LEU A 18 0.78 10.22 -3.17
N LYS A 19 2.04 9.76 -3.20
CA LYS A 19 2.97 10.09 -4.27
C LYS A 19 3.13 8.92 -5.23
N CYS A 20 3.06 9.18 -6.53
CA CYS A 20 3.42 8.20 -7.56
C CYS A 20 4.94 8.25 -7.76
N LYS A 21 5.66 7.20 -7.34
CA LYS A 21 7.11 7.10 -7.46
C LYS A 21 7.58 7.13 -8.92
N LYS A 22 6.78 6.59 -9.85
CA LYS A 22 7.14 6.48 -11.28
C LYS A 22 7.26 7.85 -11.97
N HIS A 23 6.38 8.79 -11.60
CA HIS A 23 6.30 10.12 -12.21
C HIS A 23 6.69 11.25 -11.25
N ASP A 24 7.12 10.90 -10.03
CA ASP A 24 7.55 11.80 -8.97
C ASP A 24 6.54 12.92 -8.62
N LEU A 25 5.25 12.61 -8.68
CA LEU A 25 4.16 13.58 -8.48
C LEU A 25 3.13 13.11 -7.45
N SER A 26 2.47 14.06 -6.80
CA SER A 26 1.33 13.79 -5.92
C SER A 26 0.10 13.41 -6.74
N VAL A 27 -0.60 12.37 -6.30
CA VAL A 27 -1.81 11.83 -6.93
C VAL A 27 -2.95 11.76 -5.92
N GLU A 28 -4.18 11.69 -6.41
CA GLU A 28 -5.34 11.25 -5.64
C GLU A 28 -5.51 9.73 -5.74
N ILE A 29 -6.29 9.16 -4.82
CA ILE A 29 -6.45 7.70 -4.67
C ILE A 29 -7.13 7.07 -5.90
N ASP A 30 -7.96 7.82 -6.60
CA ASP A 30 -8.75 7.43 -7.77
C ASP A 30 -8.10 7.78 -9.11
N ASN A 31 -6.97 8.50 -9.12
CA ASN A 31 -6.21 8.73 -10.35
C ASN A 31 -5.70 7.42 -10.95
N VAL A 32 -5.42 7.43 -12.26
CA VAL A 32 -4.80 6.31 -12.98
C VAL A 32 -3.90 6.85 -14.09
N CYS A 33 -2.80 6.16 -14.39
CA CYS A 33 -1.89 6.51 -15.48
C CYS A 33 -1.67 5.30 -16.40
N ASN A 34 -1.12 5.52 -17.59
CA ASN A 34 -0.86 4.45 -18.55
C ASN A 34 0.21 3.45 -18.05
N ASP A 35 1.05 3.86 -17.12
CA ASP A 35 2.05 3.03 -16.45
C ASP A 35 1.47 2.27 -15.23
N HIS A 36 0.14 2.15 -15.15
CA HIS A 36 -0.53 1.43 -14.07
C HIS A 36 -0.09 -0.03 -14.06
N SER A 37 0.32 -0.49 -12.89
CA SER A 37 0.70 -1.88 -12.66
C SER A 37 0.11 -2.31 -11.33
N ILE A 38 -0.78 -3.31 -11.40
CA ILE A 38 -1.52 -3.79 -10.24
C ILE A 38 -0.53 -4.43 -9.26
N LYS A 39 -0.46 -3.87 -8.05
CA LYS A 39 0.23 -4.54 -6.94
C LYS A 39 -0.48 -5.86 -6.63
N LYS A 40 0.27 -6.91 -6.30
CA LYS A 40 -0.32 -8.18 -5.82
C LYS A 40 -1.39 -7.86 -4.79
N ALA A 41 -2.65 -8.22 -5.11
CA ALA A 41 -3.81 -7.73 -4.39
C ALA A 41 -3.65 -7.97 -2.88
N PHE A 42 -3.85 -6.92 -2.10
CA PHE A 42 -3.93 -7.01 -0.65
C PHE A 42 -5.11 -7.93 -0.34
N SER A 43 -4.81 -9.14 0.12
CA SER A 43 -5.86 -9.99 0.67
C SER A 43 -6.25 -9.44 2.05
N LYS A 44 -7.38 -9.89 2.62
CA LYS A 44 -7.70 -9.65 4.04
C LYS A 44 -6.57 -10.06 5.00
N LEU A 45 -5.57 -10.80 4.52
CA LEU A 45 -4.39 -11.23 5.27
C LEU A 45 -3.25 -10.20 5.23
N SER A 46 -3.38 -9.08 4.52
CA SER A 46 -2.40 -7.97 4.52
C SER A 46 -2.57 -7.08 5.75
N ASP A 47 -2.61 -7.73 6.89
CA ASP A 47 -2.76 -7.17 8.22
C ASP A 47 -1.40 -6.67 8.76
N CYS A 48 -1.41 -5.66 9.61
CA CYS A 48 -0.20 -5.16 10.23
C CYS A 48 0.48 -6.25 11.08
N LEU A 49 -0.28 -7.18 11.67
CA LEU A 49 0.23 -8.31 12.45
C LEU A 49 0.92 -9.39 11.60
N SER A 50 0.55 -9.52 10.32
CA SER A 50 1.19 -10.46 9.38
C SER A 50 2.31 -9.81 8.56
N CYS A 51 2.60 -8.54 8.82
CA CYS A 51 3.58 -7.79 8.06
C CYS A 51 5.02 -8.11 8.49
N SER A 52 5.95 -8.10 7.53
CA SER A 52 7.36 -8.45 7.74
C SER A 52 8.06 -7.60 8.80
N ASN A 53 7.59 -6.38 9.05
CA ASN A 53 8.13 -5.46 10.05
C ASN A 53 7.41 -5.50 11.40
N TYR A 54 6.36 -6.31 11.57
CA TYR A 54 5.63 -6.39 12.84
C TYR A 54 6.56 -6.81 13.99
N LYS A 55 6.53 -6.05 15.10
CA LYS A 55 7.39 -6.21 16.29
C LYS A 55 8.90 -6.18 16.02
N LYS A 56 9.33 -5.74 14.84
CA LYS A 56 10.74 -5.46 14.56
C LYS A 56 11.06 -4.01 14.89
N GLU A 57 12.33 -3.72 15.14
CA GLU A 57 12.83 -2.35 15.30
C GLU A 57 12.57 -1.50 14.04
N SER A 58 12.46 -2.14 12.88
CA SER A 58 12.09 -1.53 11.60
C SER A 58 10.60 -1.20 11.46
N CYS A 59 9.76 -1.50 12.46
CA CYS A 59 8.36 -1.09 12.43
C CYS A 59 8.26 0.42 12.56
N ALA A 60 7.70 1.10 11.55
CA ALA A 60 7.53 2.56 11.59
C ALA A 60 6.59 3.03 12.71
N ASN A 61 5.63 2.19 13.11
CA ASN A 61 4.59 2.54 14.09
C ASN A 61 4.30 1.39 15.08
N PRO A 62 5.29 0.98 15.91
CA PRO A 62 5.17 -0.21 16.74
C PRO A 62 4.07 -0.12 17.81
N GLY A 63 3.78 1.09 18.30
CA GLY A 63 2.72 1.33 19.30
C GLY A 63 1.30 1.45 18.71
N HIS A 64 1.17 1.57 17.39
CA HIS A 64 -0.12 1.73 16.72
C HIS A 64 -0.48 0.54 15.83
N ALA A 65 0.46 -0.38 15.57
CA ALA A 65 0.20 -1.61 14.84
C ALA A 65 -0.86 -2.47 15.54
N ALA A 66 -2.02 -2.67 14.91
CA ALA A 66 -3.10 -3.48 15.45
C ALA A 66 -3.75 -4.38 14.40
N SER A 67 -4.49 -5.38 14.88
CA SER A 67 -5.34 -6.24 14.06
C SER A 67 -6.38 -5.42 13.28
N GLY A 68 -6.61 -5.78 12.03
CA GLY A 68 -7.49 -5.11 11.08
C GLY A 68 -6.85 -3.90 10.39
N MET A 69 -5.66 -3.45 10.83
CA MET A 69 -4.95 -2.37 10.15
C MET A 69 -4.20 -2.93 8.96
N LEU A 70 -4.33 -2.26 7.81
CA LEU A 70 -3.62 -2.65 6.60
C LEU A 70 -2.14 -2.29 6.74
N CYS A 71 -1.24 -3.19 6.31
CA CYS A 71 0.20 -2.91 6.27
C CYS A 71 0.58 -1.92 5.16
N PHE A 72 -0.14 -0.80 5.03
CA PHE A 72 0.33 0.36 4.27
C PHE A 72 1.52 1.02 4.94
N SER A 73 1.75 0.72 6.23
CA SER A 73 2.87 1.23 7.00
C SER A 73 4.15 0.41 6.74
N TRP A 74 4.77 0.66 5.59
CA TRP A 74 6.23 0.75 5.47
C TRP A 74 6.98 -0.60 5.50
N SER A 75 7.03 -1.27 4.36
CA SER A 75 8.31 -1.39 3.66
C SER A 75 8.08 -1.67 2.18
N SER A 76 9.02 -1.23 1.36
CA SER A 76 9.27 -1.87 0.08
C SER A 76 9.40 -3.39 0.29
N TYR A 77 8.86 -4.14 -0.68
CA TYR A 77 8.85 -5.61 -0.74
C TYR A 77 10.14 -6.28 -0.26
#